data_AF-A0A415UEB3-F1
#
_entry.id   AF-A0A415UEB3-F1
#
_cell.length_a   1.000
_cell.length_b   1.000
_cell.length_c   1.000
_cell.angle_alpha   90.00
_cell.angle_beta   90.00
_cell.angle_gamma   90.00
#
_symmetry.space_group_name_H-M   'P 1'
#
loop_
_entity.id
_entity.type
_entity.pdbx_description
1 polymer ?
#
loop_
_entity_poly.entity_id
_entity_poly.type
_entity_poly.pdbx_seq_one_letter_code
_entity_poly.pdbx_strand_id
1 'polypeptide(L)'
;MKISDRVILPLVGSAFQSGKAAEAIEKIEDKELAQIAQGEYYFFSAQAEKCVETVKDYLDHDDVMLRLSADMLYTFANLTLGDPQAAQRTREDVHQCLTQAMQEDAAVNVKAACLFAFYVISIFLHIPPEEGTPPLQQYIPYLPIGQRLFAVSLLAHEIYLRQDYAKAKGVVQGAFLMADGVYPISMIYLSCVQAMCQINLKEQEEAIRTVSQAWEWARFDKFMEPFIEYHGLLQGVLEVCIRKKEPEMYKKLVDGVLAFSRGWMKIHNPKMQKAVTDLLTPLEFSIAMLACRDWTNQEIAEHLGLSVNTVKHYVSGILEKLQIDKRDKIKEFVNQ
;
A
#
# COMPACT_ATOMS: atom_id res chain seq x y z
N MET A 1 -7.26 -28.63 0.75
CA MET A 1 -6.00 -28.00 0.26
C MET A 1 -4.77 -28.85 0.61
N LYS A 2 -3.69 -28.88 -0.19
CA LYS A 2 -2.43 -29.55 0.19
C LYS A 2 -1.74 -28.77 1.31
N ILE A 3 -1.24 -29.47 2.32
CA ILE A 3 -0.40 -28.87 3.37
C ILE A 3 0.95 -28.52 2.72
N SER A 4 1.33 -27.25 2.76
CA SER A 4 2.61 -26.75 2.27
C SER A 4 3.38 -26.10 3.41
N ASP A 5 4.66 -26.43 3.54
CA ASP A 5 5.61 -25.75 4.45
C ASP A 5 6.10 -24.42 3.87
N ARG A 6 5.62 -24.06 2.66
CA ARG A 6 5.94 -22.79 2.00
C ARG A 6 5.30 -21.61 2.72
N VAL A 7 5.88 -20.44 2.48
CA VAL A 7 5.40 -19.16 3.00
C VAL A 7 4.83 -18.32 1.88
N ILE A 8 3.89 -17.44 2.22
CA ILE A 8 3.41 -16.40 1.30
C ILE A 8 4.41 -15.25 1.21
N LEU A 9 4.45 -14.57 0.06
CA LEU A 9 5.29 -13.38 -0.18
C LEU A 9 6.72 -13.54 0.38
N PRO A 10 7.50 -14.53 -0.14
CA PRO A 10 8.84 -14.83 0.34
C PRO A 10 9.80 -13.62 0.37
N LEU A 11 9.73 -12.68 -0.56
CA LEU A 11 10.61 -11.50 -0.55
C LEU A 11 10.22 -10.51 0.55
N VAL A 12 8.92 -10.24 0.75
CA VAL A 12 8.41 -9.47 1.91
C VAL A 12 8.86 -10.10 3.22
N GLY A 13 8.89 -11.44 3.28
CA GLY A 13 9.36 -12.22 4.41
C GLY A 13 10.87 -12.20 4.66
N SER A 14 11.67 -11.76 3.68
CA SER A 14 13.12 -11.94 3.71
C SER A 14 13.83 -10.78 4.41
N ALA A 15 14.81 -11.12 5.24
CA ALA A 15 15.71 -10.14 5.85
C ALA A 15 16.92 -9.89 4.93
N PHE A 16 17.13 -8.64 4.53
CA PHE A 16 18.26 -8.26 3.67
C PHE A 16 18.61 -6.77 3.82
N GLN A 17 19.83 -6.40 3.39
CA GLN A 17 20.26 -5.01 3.36
C GLN A 17 19.68 -4.29 2.14
N SER A 18 19.43 -2.98 2.24
CA SER A 18 19.01 -2.18 1.09
C SER A 18 20.00 -2.31 -0.08
N GLY A 19 19.48 -2.47 -1.29
CA GLY A 19 20.22 -2.72 -2.53
C GLY A 19 20.57 -4.20 -2.77
N LYS A 20 20.10 -5.12 -1.93
CA LYS A 20 20.42 -6.56 -1.97
C LYS A 20 19.21 -7.44 -2.25
N ALA A 21 18.11 -6.91 -2.77
CA ALA A 21 16.90 -7.70 -3.05
C ALA A 21 17.17 -8.86 -4.02
N ALA A 22 17.95 -8.64 -5.09
CA ALA A 22 18.30 -9.70 -6.04
C ALA A 22 19.09 -10.84 -5.38
N GLU A 23 20.07 -10.51 -4.55
CA GLU A 23 20.85 -11.51 -3.78
C GLU A 23 19.98 -12.24 -2.74
N ALA A 24 18.94 -11.59 -2.20
CA ALA A 24 17.98 -12.24 -1.31
C ALA A 24 17.13 -13.27 -2.05
N ILE A 25 16.70 -12.95 -3.28
CA ILE A 25 15.93 -13.87 -4.14
C ILE A 25 16.78 -15.08 -4.54
N GLU A 26 18.04 -14.87 -4.93
CA GLU A 26 18.97 -15.95 -5.31
C GLU A 26 19.24 -16.96 -4.19
N LYS A 27 19.07 -16.56 -2.93
CA LYS A 27 19.24 -17.44 -1.76
C LYS A 27 18.03 -18.34 -1.48
N ILE A 28 16.90 -18.12 -2.16
CA ILE A 28 15.71 -18.96 -1.99
C ILE A 28 15.91 -20.26 -2.77
N GLU A 29 16.06 -21.37 -2.05
CA GLU A 29 16.32 -22.69 -2.65
C GLU A 29 15.12 -23.26 -3.40
N ASP A 30 13.90 -23.01 -2.89
CA ASP A 30 12.67 -23.43 -3.57
C ASP A 30 12.43 -22.55 -4.80
N LYS A 31 12.51 -23.17 -5.98
CA LYS A 31 12.42 -22.47 -7.27
C LYS A 31 11.10 -21.75 -7.48
N GLU A 32 9.99 -22.29 -6.99
CA GLU A 32 8.68 -21.67 -7.15
C GLU A 32 8.55 -20.46 -6.23
N LEU A 33 9.06 -20.57 -4.99
CA LEU A 33 9.16 -19.41 -4.10
C LEU A 33 10.11 -18.34 -4.64
N ALA A 34 11.23 -18.72 -5.25
CA ALA A 34 12.15 -17.78 -5.88
C ALA A 34 11.47 -17.04 -7.05
N GLN A 35 10.62 -17.72 -7.82
CA GLN A 35 9.85 -17.10 -8.90
C GLN A 35 8.77 -16.16 -8.37
N ILE A 36 8.05 -16.52 -7.30
CA ILE A 36 7.14 -15.59 -6.61
C ILE A 36 7.91 -14.39 -6.06
N ALA A 37 9.05 -14.58 -5.41
CA ALA A 37 9.91 -13.51 -4.91
C ALA A 37 10.40 -12.58 -6.03
N GLN A 38 10.67 -13.12 -7.22
CA GLN A 38 10.98 -12.35 -8.41
C GLN A 38 9.77 -11.52 -8.89
N GLY A 39 8.56 -12.09 -8.83
CA GLY A 39 7.30 -11.40 -9.07
C GLY A 39 7.06 -10.26 -8.07
N GLU A 40 7.32 -10.48 -6.78
CA GLU A 40 7.30 -9.45 -5.74
C GLU A 40 8.27 -8.32 -6.06
N TYR A 41 9.52 -8.64 -6.42
CA TYR A 41 10.50 -7.62 -6.79
C TYR A 41 10.01 -6.77 -7.96
N TYR A 42 9.43 -7.38 -9.00
CA TYR A 42 8.86 -6.64 -10.11
C TYR A 42 7.67 -5.78 -9.69
N PHE A 43 6.80 -6.26 -8.83
CA PHE A 43 5.70 -5.48 -8.28
C PHE A 43 6.22 -4.26 -7.51
N PHE A 44 7.02 -4.48 -6.47
CA PHE A 44 7.50 -3.39 -5.60
C PHE A 44 8.37 -2.38 -6.36
N SER A 45 9.05 -2.80 -7.44
CA SER A 45 9.81 -1.90 -8.32
C SER A 45 8.99 -1.24 -9.44
N ALA A 46 7.65 -1.28 -9.34
CA ALA A 46 6.68 -0.72 -10.28
C ALA A 46 6.85 -1.23 -11.74
N GLN A 47 7.16 -2.51 -11.89
CA GLN A 47 7.23 -3.24 -13.17
C GLN A 47 6.03 -4.18 -13.31
N ALA A 48 4.82 -3.61 -13.31
CA ALA A 48 3.55 -4.36 -13.27
C ALA A 48 3.42 -5.43 -14.37
N GLU A 49 3.82 -5.13 -15.62
CA GLU A 49 3.78 -6.11 -16.72
C GLU A 49 4.63 -7.34 -16.42
N LYS A 50 5.87 -7.15 -15.94
CA LYS A 50 6.76 -8.26 -15.59
C LYS A 50 6.25 -9.04 -14.39
N CYS A 51 5.67 -8.35 -13.41
CA CYS A 51 5.03 -8.99 -12.27
C CYS A 51 3.94 -9.96 -12.74
N VAL A 52 2.96 -9.46 -13.51
CA VAL A 52 1.86 -10.24 -14.07
C VAL A 52 2.37 -11.44 -14.88
N GLU A 53 3.32 -11.21 -15.79
CA GLU A 53 3.88 -12.28 -16.61
C GLU A 53 4.63 -13.34 -15.79
N THR A 54 5.23 -12.96 -14.67
CA THR A 54 5.99 -13.88 -13.79
C THR A 54 5.07 -14.75 -12.94
N VAL A 55 3.94 -14.20 -12.47
CA VAL A 55 3.10 -14.86 -11.46
C VAL A 55 1.84 -15.52 -12.04
N LYS A 56 1.46 -15.22 -13.29
CA LYS A 56 0.20 -15.71 -13.90
C LYS A 56 0.04 -17.22 -13.89
N ASP A 57 1.13 -17.97 -13.99
CA ASP A 57 1.11 -19.44 -14.01
C ASP A 57 0.78 -20.04 -12.63
N TYR A 58 0.76 -19.21 -11.57
CA TYR A 58 0.45 -19.63 -10.20
C TYR A 58 -1.00 -19.34 -9.76
N LEU A 59 -1.81 -18.65 -10.59
CA LEU A 59 -3.17 -18.22 -10.21
C LEU A 59 -4.14 -19.38 -9.94
N ASP A 60 -3.90 -20.54 -10.54
CA ASP A 60 -4.71 -21.75 -10.33
C ASP A 60 -3.86 -22.88 -9.72
N HIS A 61 -2.78 -22.53 -9.00
CA HIS A 61 -1.84 -23.51 -8.48
C HIS A 61 -2.39 -24.30 -7.28
N ASP A 62 -2.09 -25.61 -7.22
CA ASP A 62 -2.54 -26.50 -6.14
C ASP A 62 -2.01 -26.11 -4.75
N ASP A 63 -0.85 -25.45 -4.71
CA ASP A 63 -0.25 -24.90 -3.50
C ASP A 63 -0.83 -23.52 -3.21
N VAL A 64 -1.67 -23.44 -2.17
CA VAL A 64 -2.34 -22.21 -1.77
C VAL A 64 -1.37 -21.07 -1.44
N MET A 65 -0.17 -21.35 -0.93
CA MET A 65 0.75 -20.28 -0.53
C MET A 65 1.31 -19.56 -1.77
N LEU A 66 1.61 -20.32 -2.82
CA LEU A 66 2.02 -19.76 -4.11
C LEU A 66 0.86 -19.03 -4.78
N ARG A 67 -0.33 -19.65 -4.79
CA ARG A 67 -1.56 -19.08 -5.36
C ARG A 67 -1.92 -17.74 -4.73
N LEU A 68 -2.04 -17.67 -3.40
CA LEU A 68 -2.35 -16.43 -2.67
C LEU A 68 -1.31 -15.32 -2.94
N SER A 69 -0.02 -15.69 -3.03
CA SER A 69 1.03 -14.72 -3.35
C SER A 69 0.85 -14.17 -4.76
N ALA A 70 0.58 -15.04 -5.73
CA ALA A 70 0.29 -14.65 -7.10
C ALA A 70 -0.98 -13.79 -7.19
N ASP A 71 -2.06 -14.17 -6.52
CA ASP A 71 -3.32 -13.42 -6.54
C ASP A 71 -3.17 -12.01 -5.98
N MET A 72 -2.45 -11.82 -4.87
CA MET A 72 -2.18 -10.50 -4.30
C MET A 72 -1.42 -9.63 -5.32
N LEU A 73 -0.30 -10.14 -5.83
CA LEU A 73 0.55 -9.43 -6.78
C LEU A 73 -0.20 -9.10 -8.08
N TYR A 74 -0.92 -10.07 -8.61
CA TYR A 74 -1.71 -9.95 -9.83
C TYR A 74 -2.86 -8.96 -9.66
N THR A 75 -3.52 -8.94 -8.48
CA THR A 75 -4.57 -7.97 -8.17
C THR A 75 -4.06 -6.54 -8.33
N PHE A 76 -3.01 -6.17 -7.60
CA PHE A 76 -2.53 -4.79 -7.58
C PHE A 76 -1.80 -4.39 -8.86
N ALA A 77 -1.01 -5.30 -9.46
CA ALA A 77 -0.38 -5.04 -10.74
C ALA A 77 -1.42 -4.74 -11.84
N ASN A 78 -2.56 -5.45 -11.85
CA ASN A 78 -3.63 -5.18 -12.81
C ASN A 78 -4.43 -3.90 -12.54
N LEU A 79 -4.40 -3.34 -11.32
CA LEU A 79 -4.88 -1.97 -11.10
C LEU A 79 -4.03 -0.99 -11.91
N THR A 80 -2.71 -1.11 -11.82
CA THR A 80 -1.76 -0.27 -12.56
C THR A 80 -1.84 -0.49 -14.07
N LEU A 81 -2.03 -1.73 -14.53
CA LEU A 81 -2.24 -2.03 -15.97
C LEU A 81 -3.62 -1.64 -16.49
N GLY A 82 -4.54 -1.24 -15.60
CA GLY A 82 -5.87 -0.78 -15.96
C GLY A 82 -6.86 -1.89 -16.33
N ASP A 83 -6.60 -3.13 -15.91
CA ASP A 83 -7.47 -4.30 -16.07
C ASP A 83 -8.22 -4.63 -14.75
N PRO A 84 -9.37 -3.97 -14.49
CA PRO A 84 -10.14 -4.22 -13.27
C PRO A 84 -10.80 -5.61 -13.26
N GLN A 85 -10.97 -6.27 -14.40
CA GLN A 85 -11.59 -7.59 -14.45
C GLN A 85 -10.60 -8.66 -13.96
N ALA A 86 -9.36 -8.58 -14.43
CA ALA A 86 -8.25 -9.39 -13.94
C ALA A 86 -8.06 -9.21 -12.43
N ALA A 87 -8.01 -7.96 -11.97
CA ALA A 87 -7.90 -7.66 -10.55
C ALA A 87 -9.09 -8.20 -9.74
N GLN A 88 -10.32 -8.03 -10.22
CA GLN A 88 -11.51 -8.52 -9.50
C GLN A 88 -11.55 -10.05 -9.41
N ARG A 89 -11.10 -10.77 -10.44
CA ARG A 89 -11.03 -12.24 -10.44
C ARG A 89 -10.13 -12.79 -9.33
N THR A 90 -8.92 -12.26 -9.20
CA THR A 90 -7.96 -12.71 -8.17
C THR A 90 -8.39 -12.29 -6.76
N ARG A 91 -9.13 -11.19 -6.62
CA ARG A 91 -9.78 -10.84 -5.33
C ARG A 91 -10.83 -11.86 -4.91
N GLU A 92 -11.67 -12.28 -5.85
CA GLU A 92 -12.69 -13.30 -5.60
C GLU A 92 -12.03 -14.64 -5.24
N ASP A 93 -10.91 -14.96 -5.88
CA ASP A 93 -10.17 -16.17 -5.59
C ASP A 93 -9.56 -16.20 -4.18
N VAL A 94 -8.94 -15.09 -3.74
CA VAL A 94 -8.46 -14.96 -2.35
C VAL A 94 -9.60 -15.11 -1.35
N HIS A 95 -10.78 -14.56 -1.65
CA HIS A 95 -11.96 -14.72 -0.80
C HIS A 95 -12.45 -16.19 -0.75
N GLN A 96 -12.42 -16.90 -1.88
CA GLN A 96 -12.73 -18.32 -1.93
C GLN A 96 -11.74 -19.15 -1.11
N CYS A 97 -10.43 -18.89 -1.27
CA CYS A 97 -9.37 -19.54 -0.49
C CYS A 97 -9.54 -19.31 1.02
N LEU A 98 -9.92 -18.10 1.44
CA LEU A 98 -10.23 -17.80 2.84
C LEU A 98 -11.45 -18.57 3.33
N THR A 99 -12.53 -18.55 2.57
CA THR A 99 -13.78 -19.25 2.92
C THR A 99 -13.54 -20.74 3.10
N GLN A 100 -12.83 -21.37 2.15
CA GLN A 100 -12.47 -22.77 2.21
C GLN A 100 -11.58 -23.08 3.42
N ALA A 101 -10.52 -22.29 3.63
CA ALA A 101 -9.60 -22.50 4.75
C ALA A 101 -10.28 -22.37 6.12
N MET A 102 -11.29 -21.51 6.26
CA MET A 102 -12.04 -21.32 7.51
C MET A 102 -13.10 -22.40 7.76
N GLN A 103 -13.65 -23.02 6.70
CA GLN A 103 -14.62 -24.10 6.80
C GLN A 103 -13.96 -25.49 6.98
N GLU A 104 -12.78 -25.68 6.38
CA GLU A 104 -12.02 -26.92 6.48
C GLU A 104 -11.15 -26.96 7.76
N ASP A 105 -10.71 -28.17 8.14
CA ASP A 105 -9.68 -28.36 9.18
C ASP A 105 -8.28 -28.04 8.62
N ALA A 106 -8.14 -26.86 8.00
CA ALA A 106 -6.87 -26.38 7.49
C ALA A 106 -5.94 -25.99 8.64
N ALA A 107 -4.63 -26.19 8.43
CA ALA A 107 -3.60 -25.81 9.37
C ALA A 107 -3.64 -24.29 9.67
N VAL A 108 -3.29 -23.90 10.90
CA VAL A 108 -3.45 -22.51 11.37
C VAL A 108 -2.61 -21.50 10.56
N ASN A 109 -1.44 -21.92 10.06
CA ASN A 109 -0.59 -21.12 9.18
C ASN A 109 -1.27 -20.82 7.84
N VAL A 110 -2.00 -21.78 7.28
CA VAL A 110 -2.79 -21.61 6.05
C VAL A 110 -3.95 -20.65 6.30
N LYS A 111 -4.69 -20.82 7.39
CA LYS A 111 -5.76 -19.89 7.79
C LYS A 111 -5.24 -18.46 7.96
N ALA A 112 -4.07 -18.31 8.60
CA ALA A 112 -3.40 -17.02 8.76
C ALA A 112 -2.98 -16.40 7.43
N ALA A 113 -2.45 -17.21 6.50
CA ALA A 113 -2.05 -16.76 5.17
C ALA A 113 -3.25 -16.31 4.32
N CYS A 114 -4.34 -17.08 4.28
CA CYS A 114 -5.56 -16.69 3.57
C CYS A 114 -6.16 -15.40 4.15
N LEU A 115 -6.23 -15.30 5.49
CA LEU A 115 -6.77 -14.11 6.14
C LEU A 115 -5.88 -12.89 5.89
N PHE A 116 -4.55 -13.07 5.98
CA PHE A 116 -3.59 -12.02 5.64
C PHE A 116 -3.81 -11.52 4.20
N ALA A 117 -3.86 -12.42 3.21
CA ALA A 117 -4.03 -12.04 1.81
C ALA A 117 -5.35 -11.28 1.57
N PHE A 118 -6.43 -11.74 2.22
CA PHE A 118 -7.71 -11.05 2.19
C PHE A 118 -7.63 -9.64 2.77
N TYR A 119 -6.94 -9.46 3.90
CA TYR A 119 -6.74 -8.15 4.52
C TYR A 119 -5.82 -7.24 3.71
N VAL A 120 -4.79 -7.76 3.04
CA VAL A 120 -3.96 -6.96 2.11
C VAL A 120 -4.87 -6.33 1.07
N ILE A 121 -5.66 -7.14 0.35
CA ILE A 121 -6.57 -6.68 -0.69
C ILE A 121 -7.59 -5.68 -0.15
N SER A 122 -8.23 -6.00 0.98
CA SER A 122 -9.29 -5.19 1.56
C SER A 122 -8.78 -3.82 1.99
N ILE A 123 -7.67 -3.78 2.73
CA ILE A 123 -7.11 -2.55 3.30
C ILE A 123 -6.55 -1.63 2.22
N PHE A 124 -5.78 -2.13 1.25
CA PHE A 124 -5.25 -1.28 0.18
C PHE A 124 -6.32 -0.78 -0.79
N LEU A 125 -7.43 -1.51 -0.95
CA LEU A 125 -8.59 -1.03 -1.70
C LEU A 125 -9.52 -0.14 -0.87
N HIS A 126 -9.25 0.03 0.43
CA HIS A 126 -10.10 0.75 1.38
C HIS A 126 -11.55 0.21 1.36
N ILE A 127 -11.69 -1.11 1.23
CA ILE A 127 -12.95 -1.82 1.31
C ILE A 127 -12.92 -2.60 2.62
N PRO A 128 -13.80 -2.29 3.59
CA PRO A 128 -13.76 -2.97 4.87
C PRO A 128 -14.05 -4.48 4.70
N PRO A 129 -13.37 -5.34 5.48
CA PRO A 129 -13.75 -6.74 5.61
C PRO A 129 -15.25 -6.92 5.88
N GLU A 130 -15.83 -7.98 5.34
CA GLU A 130 -17.25 -8.30 5.55
C GLU A 130 -17.53 -8.63 7.01
N GLU A 131 -18.77 -8.41 7.45
CA GLU A 131 -19.19 -8.70 8.82
C GLU A 131 -18.96 -10.19 9.13
N GLY A 132 -18.38 -10.48 10.30
CA GLY A 132 -18.01 -11.85 10.70
C GLY A 132 -16.61 -12.29 10.24
N THR A 133 -15.90 -11.51 9.43
CA THR A 133 -14.48 -11.80 9.12
C THR A 133 -13.65 -11.76 10.42
N PRO A 134 -12.85 -12.80 10.71
CA PRO A 134 -11.99 -12.80 11.90
C PRO A 134 -10.98 -11.64 11.88
N PRO A 135 -10.70 -11.00 13.03
CA PRO A 135 -9.76 -9.89 13.07
C PRO A 135 -8.33 -10.34 12.78
N LEU A 136 -7.65 -9.65 11.86
CA LEU A 136 -6.28 -9.96 11.45
C LEU A 136 -5.32 -10.12 12.65
N GLN A 137 -5.46 -9.28 13.68
CA GLN A 137 -4.61 -9.29 14.88
C GLN A 137 -4.51 -10.69 15.53
N GLN A 138 -5.57 -11.50 15.50
CA GLN A 138 -5.57 -12.84 16.10
C GLN A 138 -4.69 -13.82 15.31
N TYR A 139 -4.42 -13.56 14.04
CA TYR A 139 -3.69 -14.45 13.14
C TYR A 139 -2.24 -14.02 12.86
N ILE A 140 -1.90 -12.75 13.12
CA ILE A 140 -0.54 -12.20 12.99
C ILE A 140 0.53 -13.09 13.66
N PRO A 141 0.34 -13.64 14.88
CA PRO A 141 1.37 -14.48 15.53
C PRO A 141 1.72 -15.76 14.76
N TYR A 142 0.84 -16.25 13.88
CA TYR A 142 1.08 -17.47 13.09
C TYR A 142 1.78 -17.20 11.76
N LEU A 143 2.03 -15.92 11.42
CA LEU A 143 2.84 -15.55 10.26
C LEU A 143 4.33 -15.58 10.61
N PRO A 144 5.21 -15.92 9.64
CA PRO A 144 6.65 -15.72 9.79
C PRO A 144 6.97 -14.23 9.96
N ILE A 145 8.13 -13.93 10.56
CA ILE A 145 8.44 -12.61 11.12
C ILE A 145 8.38 -11.45 10.09
N GLY A 146 8.89 -11.63 8.87
CA GLY A 146 8.86 -10.57 7.86
C GLY A 146 7.45 -10.25 7.36
N GLN A 147 6.63 -11.28 7.12
CA GLN A 147 5.21 -11.16 6.77
C GLN A 147 4.40 -10.62 7.96
N ARG A 148 4.79 -10.97 9.19
CA ARG A 148 4.19 -10.43 10.42
C ARG A 148 4.35 -8.92 10.50
N LEU A 149 5.55 -8.39 10.21
CA LEU A 149 5.78 -6.94 10.18
C LEU A 149 4.91 -6.26 9.10
N PHE A 150 4.80 -6.88 7.92
CA PHE A 150 3.88 -6.40 6.89
C PHE A 150 2.42 -6.42 7.36
N ALA A 151 1.98 -7.49 8.01
CA ALA A 151 0.63 -7.61 8.56
C ALA A 151 0.34 -6.57 9.65
N VAL A 152 1.33 -6.21 10.46
CA VAL A 152 1.22 -5.11 11.43
C VAL A 152 1.11 -3.76 10.71
N SER A 153 1.78 -3.56 9.58
CA SER A 153 1.56 -2.36 8.76
C SER A 153 0.12 -2.24 8.25
N LEU A 154 -0.51 -3.37 7.85
CA LEU A 154 -1.93 -3.41 7.46
C LEU A 154 -2.85 -3.10 8.64
N LEU A 155 -2.55 -3.66 9.82
CA LEU A 155 -3.31 -3.39 11.04
C LEU A 155 -3.24 -1.90 11.42
N ALA A 156 -2.04 -1.30 11.33
CA ALA A 156 -1.87 0.13 11.58
C ALA A 156 -2.59 0.98 10.52
N HIS A 157 -2.57 0.57 9.25
CA HIS A 157 -3.31 1.24 8.19
C HIS A 157 -4.83 1.14 8.42
N GLU A 158 -5.37 -0.02 8.83
CA GLU A 158 -6.77 -0.17 9.22
C GLU A 158 -7.15 0.78 10.37
N ILE A 159 -6.31 0.89 11.40
CA ILE A 159 -6.50 1.81 12.52
C ILE A 159 -6.45 3.28 12.04
N TYR A 160 -5.56 3.59 11.09
CA TYR A 160 -5.49 4.90 10.43
C TYR A 160 -6.80 5.23 9.69
N LEU A 161 -7.39 4.27 8.96
CA LEU A 161 -8.68 4.47 8.27
C LEU A 161 -9.84 4.71 9.24
N ARG A 162 -9.73 4.22 10.48
CA ARG A 162 -10.64 4.54 11.59
C ARG A 162 -10.32 5.89 12.28
N GLN A 163 -9.34 6.63 11.77
CA GLN A 163 -8.88 7.94 12.23
C GLN A 163 -8.22 7.93 13.63
N ASP A 164 -7.79 6.77 14.13
CA ASP A 164 -7.05 6.67 15.39
C ASP A 164 -5.53 6.74 15.14
N TYR A 165 -5.08 7.91 14.68
CA TYR A 165 -3.72 8.13 14.20
C TYR A 165 -2.65 7.89 15.27
N ALA A 166 -2.93 8.25 16.53
CA ALA A 166 -2.00 8.06 17.63
C ALA A 166 -1.79 6.57 17.94
N LYS A 167 -2.88 5.78 17.95
CA LYS A 167 -2.79 4.33 18.12
C LYS A 167 -2.08 3.66 16.94
N ALA A 168 -2.43 4.03 15.71
CA ALA A 168 -1.78 3.50 14.51
C ALA A 168 -0.26 3.75 14.53
N LYS A 169 0.16 4.99 14.84
CA LYS A 169 1.57 5.35 15.04
C LYS A 169 2.23 4.50 16.15
N GLY A 170 1.57 4.32 17.29
CA GLY A 170 2.08 3.49 18.39
C GLY A 170 2.26 2.03 18.01
N VAL A 171 1.34 1.45 17.22
CA VAL A 171 1.45 0.09 16.68
C VAL A 171 2.67 -0.04 15.78
N VAL A 172 2.91 0.93 14.89
CA VAL A 172 4.10 0.94 14.02
C VAL A 172 5.39 1.01 14.82
N GLN A 173 5.47 1.91 15.82
CA GLN A 173 6.65 2.04 16.68
C GLN A 173 6.92 0.75 17.46
N GLY A 174 5.87 0.08 17.94
CA GLY A 174 5.97 -1.24 18.57
C GLY A 174 6.54 -2.30 17.62
N ALA A 175 6.13 -2.31 16.36
CA ALA A 175 6.68 -3.22 15.35
C ALA A 175 8.19 -3.00 15.11
N PHE A 176 8.64 -1.74 15.02
CA PHE A 176 10.07 -1.44 14.87
C PHE A 176 10.89 -1.90 16.09
N LEU A 177 10.37 -1.73 17.31
CA LEU A 177 11.05 -2.18 18.53
C LEU A 177 11.17 -3.71 18.63
N MET A 178 10.22 -4.44 18.06
CA MET A 178 10.16 -5.90 18.11
C MET A 178 10.78 -6.59 16.89
N ALA A 179 11.24 -5.83 15.89
CA ALA A 179 11.91 -6.39 14.72
C ALA A 179 13.25 -7.03 15.10
N ASP A 180 13.51 -8.23 14.60
CA ASP A 180 14.73 -9.01 14.86
C ASP A 180 15.82 -8.84 13.79
N GLY A 181 15.52 -8.05 12.76
CA GLY A 181 16.37 -7.83 11.60
C GLY A 181 15.84 -6.72 10.71
N VAL A 182 16.49 -6.53 9.56
CA VAL A 182 16.07 -5.55 8.56
C VAL A 182 15.22 -6.24 7.50
N TYR A 183 13.95 -5.86 7.41
CA TYR A 183 12.99 -6.35 6.41
C TYR A 183 12.57 -5.18 5.54
N PRO A 184 13.32 -4.84 4.47
CA PRO A 184 13.19 -3.55 3.79
C PRO A 184 11.76 -3.24 3.34
N ILE A 185 11.08 -4.19 2.70
CA ILE A 185 9.71 -3.98 2.19
C ILE A 185 8.77 -3.66 3.35
N SER A 186 8.63 -4.55 4.33
CA SER A 186 7.75 -4.35 5.50
C SER A 186 8.07 -3.07 6.27
N MET A 187 9.35 -2.73 6.42
CA MET A 187 9.79 -1.51 7.10
C MET A 187 9.47 -0.23 6.31
N ILE A 188 9.52 -0.26 4.98
CA ILE A 188 9.08 0.85 4.14
C ILE A 188 7.57 1.07 4.32
N TYR A 189 6.76 0.01 4.25
CA TYR A 189 5.30 0.11 4.47
C TYR A 189 4.96 0.63 5.87
N LEU A 190 5.61 0.12 6.91
CA LEU A 190 5.49 0.63 8.28
C LEU A 190 5.83 2.13 8.34
N SER A 191 6.93 2.55 7.69
CA SER A 191 7.35 3.96 7.68
C SER A 191 6.35 4.85 6.95
N CYS A 192 5.77 4.40 5.84
CA CYS A 192 4.72 5.12 5.14
C CYS A 192 3.50 5.32 6.04
N VAL A 193 3.02 4.28 6.73
CA VAL A 193 1.88 4.38 7.66
C VAL A 193 2.22 5.30 8.84
N GLN A 194 3.43 5.24 9.38
CA GLN A 194 3.88 6.18 10.41
C GLN A 194 3.84 7.63 9.93
N ALA A 195 4.36 7.90 8.73
CA ALA A 195 4.33 9.23 8.14
C ALA A 195 2.89 9.73 7.91
N MET A 196 2.00 8.88 7.39
CA MET A 196 0.57 9.18 7.26
C MET A 196 -0.04 9.61 8.60
N CYS A 197 0.28 8.89 9.69
CA CYS A 197 -0.19 9.25 11.03
C CYS A 197 0.42 10.58 11.52
N GLN A 198 1.73 10.77 11.34
CA GLN A 198 2.45 11.99 11.72
C GLN A 198 1.88 13.24 11.03
N ILE A 199 1.55 13.14 9.74
CA ILE A 199 0.91 14.24 9.00
C ILE A 199 -0.42 14.62 9.66
N ASN A 200 -1.27 13.64 9.96
CA ASN A 200 -2.57 13.89 10.57
C ASN A 200 -2.49 14.36 12.03
N LEU A 201 -1.39 14.08 12.71
CA LEU A 201 -1.04 14.61 14.03
C LEU A 201 -0.33 15.98 13.96
N LYS A 202 -0.17 16.55 12.76
CA LYS A 202 0.56 17.81 12.49
C LYS A 202 2.04 17.77 12.91
N GLU A 203 2.65 16.60 12.91
CA GLU A 203 4.08 16.37 13.20
C GLU A 203 4.91 16.42 11.90
N GLN A 204 4.86 17.53 11.18
CA GLN A 204 5.34 17.64 9.79
C GLN A 204 6.83 17.33 9.62
N GLU A 205 7.68 17.83 10.53
CA GLU A 205 9.12 17.55 10.48
C GLU A 205 9.43 16.05 10.64
N GLU A 206 8.68 15.37 11.52
CA GLU A 206 8.84 13.92 11.73
C GLU A 206 8.34 13.12 10.52
N ALA A 207 7.26 13.55 9.89
CA ALA A 207 6.76 12.94 8.66
C ALA A 207 7.82 13.04 7.54
N ILE A 208 8.43 14.21 7.37
CA ILE A 208 9.51 14.44 6.39
C ILE A 208 10.72 13.55 6.69
N ARG A 209 11.14 13.46 7.97
CA ARG A 209 12.24 12.57 8.38
C ARG A 209 11.93 11.11 8.07
N THR A 210 10.73 10.65 8.45
CA THR A 210 10.28 9.26 8.27
C THR A 210 10.22 8.87 6.78
N VAL A 211 9.59 9.69 5.93
CA VAL A 211 9.53 9.44 4.48
C VAL A 211 10.91 9.49 3.84
N SER A 212 11.77 10.43 4.25
CA SER A 212 13.13 10.52 3.71
C SER A 212 13.95 9.27 4.04
N GLN A 213 13.84 8.74 5.26
CA GLN A 213 14.51 7.50 5.65
C GLN A 213 13.96 6.28 4.88
N ALA A 214 12.64 6.17 4.78
CA ALA A 214 12.00 5.09 4.02
C ALA A 214 12.45 5.11 2.54
N TRP A 215 12.58 6.31 1.97
CA TRP A 215 13.07 6.48 0.60
C TRP A 215 14.52 6.02 0.42
N GLU A 216 15.41 6.31 1.38
CA GLU A 216 16.80 5.82 1.32
C GLU A 216 16.89 4.30 1.38
N TRP A 217 15.97 3.62 2.09
CA TRP A 217 15.89 2.16 2.06
C TRP A 217 15.34 1.62 0.74
N ALA A 218 14.40 2.34 0.13
CA ALA A 218 13.71 1.92 -1.08
C ALA A 218 14.54 2.12 -2.36
N ARG A 219 15.26 3.25 -2.45
CA ARG A 219 15.85 3.74 -3.72
C ARG A 219 16.85 2.81 -4.36
N PHE A 220 17.62 2.04 -3.58
CA PHE A 220 18.66 1.16 -4.11
C PHE A 220 18.07 -0.09 -4.79
N ASP A 221 17.01 -0.65 -4.23
CA ASP A 221 16.23 -1.74 -4.85
C ASP A 221 15.13 -1.24 -5.78
N LYS A 222 14.92 0.09 -5.83
CA LYS A 222 13.89 0.80 -6.59
C LYS A 222 12.47 0.48 -6.14
N PHE A 223 12.25 0.21 -4.85
CA PHE A 223 10.91 -0.08 -4.32
C PHE A 223 10.02 1.16 -4.32
N MET A 224 9.30 1.38 -5.42
CA MET A 224 8.44 2.55 -5.65
C MET A 224 6.98 2.31 -5.24
N GLU A 225 6.51 1.07 -5.32
CA GLU A 225 5.10 0.73 -5.11
C GLU A 225 4.51 1.19 -3.77
N PRO A 226 5.21 1.09 -2.61
CA PRO A 226 4.67 1.57 -1.34
C PRO A 226 4.33 3.08 -1.38
N PHE A 227 5.12 3.86 -2.13
CA PHE A 227 4.91 5.30 -2.27
C PHE A 227 3.86 5.62 -3.34
N ILE A 228 3.67 4.74 -4.33
CA ILE A 228 2.59 4.84 -5.32
C ILE A 228 1.24 4.60 -4.64
N GLU A 229 1.12 3.48 -3.91
CA GLU A 229 -0.10 3.07 -3.22
C GLU A 229 -0.52 4.08 -2.14
N TYR A 230 0.45 4.64 -1.40
CA TYR A 230 0.19 5.60 -0.33
C TYR A 230 0.31 7.07 -0.72
N HIS A 231 0.55 7.40 -2.00
CA HIS A 231 0.80 8.79 -2.43
C HIS A 231 -0.26 9.77 -1.91
N GLY A 232 -1.54 9.46 -2.12
CA GLY A 232 -2.65 10.31 -1.69
C GLY A 232 -2.72 10.49 -0.16
N LEU A 233 -2.32 9.48 0.61
CA LEU A 233 -2.33 9.50 2.08
C LEU A 233 -1.06 10.13 2.67
N LEU A 234 0.02 10.19 1.89
CA LEU A 234 1.25 10.92 2.22
C LEU A 234 1.14 12.44 1.97
N GLN A 235 0.01 12.90 1.40
CA GLN A 235 -0.46 14.28 1.42
C GLN A 235 0.64 15.32 1.10
N GLY A 236 1.43 15.07 0.05
CA GLY A 236 2.43 16.04 -0.39
C GLY A 236 3.82 15.91 0.23
N VAL A 237 4.02 15.07 1.26
CA VAL A 237 5.35 14.91 1.90
C VAL A 237 6.36 14.33 0.90
N LEU A 238 5.91 13.46 0.01
CA LEU A 238 6.77 12.88 -1.02
C LEU A 238 7.30 13.94 -1.99
N GLU A 239 6.45 14.92 -2.34
CA GLU A 239 6.78 16.09 -3.16
C GLU A 239 7.81 16.99 -2.50
N VAL A 240 7.79 17.07 -1.17
CA VAL A 240 8.77 17.82 -0.38
C VAL A 240 10.11 17.08 -0.36
N CYS A 241 10.07 15.77 -0.11
CA CYS A 241 11.26 14.95 0.08
C CYS A 241 12.03 14.70 -1.23
N ILE A 242 11.33 14.38 -2.33
CA ILE A 242 11.94 13.75 -3.51
C ILE A 242 11.92 14.67 -4.72
N ARG A 243 10.83 15.42 -4.97
CA ARG A 243 10.63 16.14 -6.24
C ARG A 243 11.80 17.01 -6.69
N LYS A 244 12.44 17.73 -5.75
CA LYS A 244 13.63 18.56 -6.05
C LYS A 244 14.93 17.77 -6.09
N LYS A 245 15.06 16.71 -5.30
CA LYS A 245 16.30 15.93 -5.18
C LYS A 245 16.47 14.94 -6.32
N GLU A 246 15.38 14.29 -6.74
CA GLU A 246 15.35 13.22 -7.75
C GLU A 246 14.16 13.41 -8.72
N PRO A 247 14.17 14.45 -9.57
CA PRO A 247 13.02 14.82 -10.39
C PRO A 247 12.59 13.73 -11.39
N GLU A 248 13.54 13.01 -11.97
CA GLU A 248 13.25 11.91 -12.90
C GLU A 248 12.58 10.72 -12.20
N MET A 249 12.98 10.43 -10.96
CA MET A 249 12.34 9.36 -10.19
C MET A 249 10.95 9.77 -9.74
N TYR A 250 10.80 11.02 -9.30
CA TYR A 250 9.50 11.57 -8.94
C TYR A 250 8.53 11.55 -10.13
N LYS A 251 9.00 11.82 -11.36
CA LYS A 251 8.18 11.71 -12.56
C LYS A 251 7.65 10.28 -12.78
N LYS A 252 8.51 9.27 -12.69
CA LYS A 252 8.10 7.85 -12.80
C LYS A 252 7.09 7.46 -11.73
N LEU A 253 7.29 7.96 -10.51
CA LEU A 253 6.37 7.73 -9.41
C LEU A 253 5.00 8.34 -9.71
N VAL A 254 4.95 9.57 -10.21
CA VAL A 254 3.70 10.23 -10.63
C VAL A 254 2.97 9.46 -11.72
N ASP A 255 3.70 8.93 -12.71
CA ASP A 255 3.10 8.09 -13.76
C ASP A 255 2.47 6.82 -13.16
N GLY A 256 3.16 6.18 -12.20
CA GLY A 256 2.64 5.04 -11.43
C GLY A 256 1.40 5.39 -10.61
N VAL A 257 1.41 6.52 -9.88
CA VAL A 257 0.27 7.01 -9.08
C VAL A 257 -0.97 7.21 -9.95
N LEU A 258 -0.81 7.83 -11.12
CA LEU A 258 -1.92 8.06 -12.04
C LEU A 258 -2.50 6.75 -12.58
N ALA A 259 -1.65 5.79 -12.94
CA ALA A 259 -2.08 4.49 -13.44
C ALA A 259 -2.79 3.67 -12.35
N PHE A 260 -2.14 3.49 -11.19
CA PHE A 260 -2.67 2.76 -10.05
C PHE A 260 -4.00 3.35 -9.56
N SER A 261 -4.06 4.67 -9.32
CA SER A 261 -5.27 5.31 -8.78
C SER A 261 -6.48 5.16 -9.69
N ARG A 262 -6.31 5.22 -11.02
CA ARG A 262 -7.39 4.96 -11.98
C ARG A 262 -7.90 3.54 -11.91
N GLY A 263 -7.02 2.54 -11.83
CA GLY A 263 -7.42 1.14 -11.64
C GLY A 263 -8.13 0.94 -10.30
N TRP A 264 -7.55 1.48 -9.23
CA TRP A 264 -8.09 1.45 -7.87
C TRP A 264 -9.52 2.03 -7.82
N MET A 265 -9.75 3.20 -8.45
CA MET A 265 -11.06 3.85 -8.49
C MET A 265 -12.14 2.99 -9.16
N LYS A 266 -11.78 2.23 -10.21
CA LYS A 266 -12.74 1.34 -10.90
C LYS A 266 -13.28 0.23 -10.00
N ILE A 267 -12.56 -0.13 -8.94
CA ILE A 267 -12.97 -1.15 -7.97
C ILE A 267 -13.54 -0.52 -6.70
N HIS A 268 -12.83 0.47 -6.15
CA HIS A 268 -13.21 1.13 -4.90
C HIS A 268 -14.53 1.90 -5.03
N ASN A 269 -14.66 2.79 -6.04
CA ASN A 269 -15.80 3.70 -6.13
C ASN A 269 -17.14 2.95 -6.21
N PRO A 270 -17.32 1.93 -7.08
CA PRO A 270 -18.57 1.18 -7.13
C PRO A 270 -18.87 0.41 -5.83
N LYS A 271 -17.86 -0.22 -5.22
CA LYS A 271 -18.05 -1.04 -4.01
C LYS A 271 -18.38 -0.18 -2.79
N MET A 272 -17.76 0.98 -2.67
CA MET A 272 -17.94 1.91 -1.55
C MET A 272 -19.01 2.97 -1.78
N GLN A 273 -19.63 3.00 -2.97
CA GLN A 273 -20.56 4.03 -3.39
C GLN A 273 -19.96 5.44 -3.22
N LYS A 274 -18.69 5.58 -3.65
CA LYS A 274 -17.89 6.80 -3.58
C LYS A 274 -17.64 7.36 -4.98
N ALA A 275 -17.20 8.60 -5.04
CA ALA A 275 -16.84 9.30 -6.27
C ALA A 275 -15.44 9.91 -6.17
N VAL A 276 -14.46 9.13 -5.68
CA VAL A 276 -13.05 9.57 -5.70
C VAL A 276 -12.68 9.91 -7.14
N THR A 277 -12.08 11.09 -7.33
CA THR A 277 -11.89 11.72 -8.63
C THR A 277 -10.54 11.41 -9.27
N ASP A 278 -10.52 11.30 -10.60
CA ASP A 278 -9.31 11.23 -11.43
C ASP A 278 -9.00 12.56 -12.15
N LEU A 279 -9.76 13.63 -11.87
CA LEU A 279 -9.63 14.95 -12.51
C LEU A 279 -8.45 15.77 -11.96
N LEU A 280 -7.93 15.40 -10.80
CA LEU A 280 -6.86 16.11 -10.12
C LEU A 280 -5.51 15.49 -10.45
N THR A 281 -4.51 16.35 -10.65
CA THR A 281 -3.11 15.90 -10.64
C THR A 281 -2.73 15.40 -9.24
N PRO A 282 -1.67 14.59 -9.08
CA PRO A 282 -1.28 14.09 -7.76
C PRO A 282 -1.02 15.21 -6.74
N LEU A 283 -0.40 16.32 -7.15
CA LEU A 283 -0.20 17.47 -6.25
C LEU A 283 -1.53 18.16 -5.88
N GLU A 284 -2.45 18.31 -6.84
CA GLU A 284 -3.78 18.86 -6.56
C GLU A 284 -4.57 17.94 -5.62
N PHE A 285 -4.44 16.62 -5.79
CA PHE A 285 -5.05 15.64 -4.90
C PHE A 285 -4.47 15.75 -3.47
N SER A 286 -3.15 15.87 -3.33
CA SER A 286 -2.48 16.13 -2.04
C SER A 286 -2.99 17.41 -1.38
N ILE A 287 -3.14 18.51 -2.13
CA ILE A 287 -3.71 19.78 -1.63
C ILE A 287 -5.18 19.60 -1.24
N ALA A 288 -5.98 18.90 -2.04
CA ALA A 288 -7.38 18.61 -1.76
C ALA A 288 -7.55 17.80 -0.46
N MET A 289 -6.71 16.79 -0.26
CA MET A 289 -6.65 15.95 0.93
C MET A 289 -6.34 16.75 2.20
N LEU A 290 -5.31 17.61 2.16
CA LEU A 290 -5.02 18.51 3.28
C LEU A 290 -6.18 19.48 3.50
N ALA A 291 -6.74 20.01 2.41
CA ALA A 291 -7.75 21.03 2.49
C ALA A 291 -9.10 20.57 3.05
N CYS A 292 -9.43 19.28 2.93
CA CYS A 292 -10.63 18.71 3.53
C CYS A 292 -10.44 18.24 4.98
N ARG A 293 -9.21 18.30 5.54
CA ARG A 293 -8.85 17.89 6.91
C ARG A 293 -8.54 19.07 7.84
N ASP A 294 -9.24 20.19 7.65
CA ASP A 294 -9.11 21.42 8.45
C ASP A 294 -7.74 22.11 8.44
N TRP A 295 -6.88 21.81 7.46
CA TRP A 295 -5.65 22.58 7.26
C TRP A 295 -5.95 23.94 6.66
N THR A 296 -5.38 25.00 7.19
CA THR A 296 -5.44 26.35 6.59
C THR A 296 -4.55 26.44 5.34
N ASN A 297 -4.80 27.43 4.49
CA ASN A 297 -3.92 27.65 3.33
C ASN A 297 -2.49 28.02 3.74
N GLN A 298 -2.31 28.56 4.94
CA GLN A 298 -1.00 28.86 5.52
C GLN A 298 -0.27 27.56 5.89
N GLU A 299 -0.93 26.66 6.63
CA GLU A 299 -0.34 25.36 7.00
C GLU A 299 -0.02 24.51 5.76
N ILE A 300 -0.89 24.51 4.74
CA ILE A 300 -0.62 23.79 3.48
C ILE A 300 0.59 24.40 2.76
N ALA A 301 0.71 25.73 2.74
CA ALA A 301 1.83 26.41 2.09
C ALA A 301 3.16 26.07 2.78
N GLU A 302 3.18 26.10 4.11
CA GLU A 302 4.35 25.71 4.91
C GLU A 302 4.72 24.24 4.67
N HIS A 303 3.75 23.34 4.76
CA HIS A 303 3.96 21.90 4.58
C HIS A 303 4.48 21.53 3.20
N LEU A 304 3.96 22.14 2.13
CA LEU A 304 4.39 21.85 0.76
C LEU A 304 5.57 22.70 0.29
N GLY A 305 6.05 23.64 1.11
CA GLY A 305 7.05 24.63 0.70
C GLY A 305 6.60 25.51 -0.46
N LEU A 306 5.32 25.91 -0.47
CA LEU A 306 4.68 26.77 -1.46
C LEU A 306 4.35 28.16 -0.86
N SER A 307 3.98 29.12 -1.72
CA SER A 307 3.39 30.37 -1.23
C SER A 307 1.90 30.20 -0.95
N VAL A 308 1.36 30.95 0.01
CA VAL A 308 -0.08 30.96 0.33
C VAL A 308 -0.93 31.32 -0.90
N ASN A 309 -0.45 32.23 -1.74
CA ASN A 309 -1.14 32.61 -2.98
C ASN A 309 -1.17 31.46 -3.99
N THR A 310 -0.09 30.69 -4.08
CA THR A 310 -0.03 29.47 -4.90
C THR A 310 -1.05 28.45 -4.40
N VAL A 311 -1.15 28.24 -3.09
CA VAL A 311 -2.16 27.33 -2.50
C VAL A 311 -3.58 27.81 -2.78
N LYS A 312 -3.87 29.12 -2.63
CA LYS A 312 -5.18 29.69 -2.98
C LYS A 312 -5.55 29.45 -4.45
N HIS A 313 -4.57 29.56 -5.35
CA HIS A 313 -4.78 29.30 -6.77
C HIS A 313 -5.10 27.82 -7.02
N TYR A 314 -4.33 26.89 -6.42
CA TYR A 314 -4.63 25.46 -6.50
C TYR A 314 -6.01 25.13 -5.94
N VAL A 315 -6.35 25.62 -4.74
CA VAL A 315 -7.67 25.36 -4.14
C VAL A 315 -8.78 25.87 -5.05
N SER A 316 -8.66 27.07 -5.63
CA SER A 316 -9.65 27.61 -6.57
C SER A 316 -9.80 26.73 -7.82
N GLY A 317 -8.68 26.29 -8.41
CA GLY A 317 -8.68 25.40 -9.57
C GLY A 317 -9.24 24.00 -9.25
N ILE A 318 -8.99 23.47 -8.05
CA ILE A 318 -9.58 22.21 -7.57
C ILE A 318 -11.11 22.35 -7.49
N LEU A 319 -11.61 23.42 -6.89
CA LEU A 319 -13.06 23.67 -6.79
C LEU A 319 -13.72 23.75 -8.18
N GLU A 320 -13.06 24.45 -9.11
CA GLU A 320 -13.52 24.56 -10.50
C GLU A 320 -13.55 23.20 -11.22
N LYS A 321 -12.46 22.43 -11.15
CA LYS A 321 -12.36 21.09 -11.76
C LYS A 321 -13.39 20.11 -11.22
N LEU A 322 -13.65 20.16 -9.91
CA LEU A 322 -14.64 19.32 -9.24
C LEU A 322 -16.07 19.87 -9.34
N GLN A 323 -16.26 21.05 -9.93
CA GLN A 323 -17.55 21.72 -10.08
C GLN A 323 -18.28 21.93 -8.75
N ILE A 324 -17.53 22.34 -7.72
CA ILE A 324 -18.04 22.63 -6.38
C ILE A 324 -17.74 24.07 -5.98
N ASP A 325 -18.57 24.63 -5.10
CA ASP A 325 -18.53 26.03 -4.67
C ASP A 325 -17.86 26.22 -3.29
N LYS A 326 -17.63 25.13 -2.56
CA LYS A 326 -17.12 25.16 -1.19
C LYS A 326 -16.07 24.11 -0.92
N ARG A 327 -15.08 24.50 -0.11
CA ARG A 327 -13.94 23.68 0.30
C ARG A 327 -14.34 22.41 1.07
N ASP A 328 -15.38 22.49 1.89
CA ASP A 328 -15.87 21.36 2.71
C ASP A 328 -16.44 20.21 1.86
N LYS A 329 -16.87 20.48 0.62
CA LYS A 329 -17.36 19.48 -0.33
C LYS A 329 -16.24 18.65 -0.98
N ILE A 330 -14.98 19.09 -0.92
CA ILE A 330 -13.83 18.35 -1.47
C ILE A 330 -13.78 16.92 -0.91
N LYS A 331 -14.18 16.73 0.35
CA LYS A 331 -14.19 15.45 1.06
C LYS A 331 -15.01 14.34 0.38
N GLU A 332 -15.92 14.69 -0.53
CA GLU A 332 -16.75 13.76 -1.30
C GLU A 332 -16.00 13.14 -2.49
N PHE A 333 -14.90 13.78 -2.93
CA PHE A 333 -14.13 13.44 -4.13
C PHE A 333 -12.73 12.92 -3.83
N VAL A 334 -12.36 12.82 -2.56
CA VAL A 334 -11.05 12.32 -2.11
C VAL A 334 -11.23 11.12 -1.18
N ASN A 335 -10.17 10.33 -1.05
CA ASN A 335 -10.17 9.14 -0.19
C ASN A 335 -9.77 9.53 1.24
N GLN A 336 -10.59 9.24 2.24
CA GLN A 336 -10.34 9.66 3.63
C GLN A 336 -9.66 8.57 4.45
#